data_AF-A0A068YD27-F1
#
_entry.id   AF-A0A068YD27-F1
#
_cell.length_a   1.000
_cell.length_b   1.000
_cell.length_c   1.000
_cell.angle_alpha   90.00
_cell.angle_beta   90.00
_cell.angle_gamma   90.00
#
_symmetry.space_group_name_H-M   'P 1'
#
loop_
_entity.id
_entity.type
_entity.pdbx_description
1 polymer ?
#
loop_
_entity_poly.entity_id
_entity_poly.type
_entity_poly.pdbx_seq_one_letter_code
_entity_poly.pdbx_strand_id
1 'polypeptide(L)'
;MSSFKRSPSRSNDYDGSNVKGNARYEGTKDQDSKDLDSRRAKAEEEAAWEPVKKVDKEQMLIWRLKDMKVKPVEAQDYGIFFNDVIYIVLKVANKQRKICYDLHFWIPYRLVKEIGPEPPQKVMELSALLNDQVVYHKEIEYFESPILKNYFKTFIVLHGGPESAFDEKEPKKYKPRLLRFKLNRNRGELREVPLSKKALQSRYVFVLDKGLCMLQWNGSFCSEKDRSGASPHIENFLKRRKGKLTREFYDEEDLLGINPFTSVLSDDSVDPMPTPPQYIDKAMYRLSDDDGKLKLIPVYHGRISRSGLDPTDVNFIDTLDGLYIYIGPTASKREREAVWRGAEEYLNSTVCPTRSIHCLNAGEKSFEFDEIWDDYN
;
A
#
# COMPACT_ATOMS: atom_id res chain seq x y z
N MET A 1 -26.29 74.01 -25.50
CA MET A 1 -27.36 73.60 -24.55
C MET A 1 -27.21 72.09 -24.35
N SER A 2 -26.49 71.67 -23.30
CA SER A 2 -27.01 71.24 -21.98
C SER A 2 -27.55 69.79 -22.05
N SER A 3 -27.18 68.81 -21.23
CA SER A 3 -26.40 68.78 -19.98
C SER A 3 -26.09 67.33 -19.59
N PHE A 4 -24.92 67.16 -18.99
CA PHE A 4 -24.47 66.03 -18.16
C PHE A 4 -25.43 65.67 -17.02
N LYS A 5 -25.45 64.38 -16.62
CA LYS A 5 -25.39 63.95 -15.21
C LYS A 5 -24.61 62.63 -15.07
N ARG A 6 -23.68 62.63 -14.12
CA ARG A 6 -22.76 61.55 -13.70
C ARG A 6 -23.03 61.20 -12.23
N SER A 7 -22.56 60.00 -11.84
CA SER A 7 -22.12 59.56 -10.49
C SER A 7 -23.18 58.91 -9.56
N PRO A 8 -22.79 58.09 -8.54
CA PRO A 8 -21.43 57.78 -8.09
C PRO A 8 -21.10 56.29 -7.79
N SER A 9 -19.79 56.04 -7.77
CA SER A 9 -19.03 54.95 -7.14
C SER A 9 -19.18 54.92 -5.61
N ARG A 10 -19.20 53.73 -5.01
CA ARG A 10 -19.03 53.51 -3.56
C ARG A 10 -17.67 52.90 -3.27
N SER A 11 -16.80 53.69 -2.64
CA SER A 11 -15.70 53.27 -1.79
C SER A 11 -16.24 52.93 -0.41
N ASN A 12 -15.81 51.82 0.18
CA ASN A 12 -15.99 51.57 1.61
C ASN A 12 -14.60 51.47 2.25
N ASP A 13 -14.22 52.55 2.91
CA ASP A 13 -13.23 52.57 3.97
C ASP A 13 -13.82 51.86 5.20
N TYR A 14 -13.06 50.98 5.83
CA TYR A 14 -13.31 50.57 7.21
C TYR A 14 -11.99 50.64 7.98
N ASP A 15 -11.93 51.67 8.81
CA ASP A 15 -10.93 51.93 9.84
C ASP A 15 -11.07 50.93 11.00
N GLY A 16 -9.95 50.62 11.63
CA GLY A 16 -9.83 49.60 12.67
C GLY A 16 -10.20 50.10 14.06
N SER A 17 -10.51 49.15 14.95
CA SER A 17 -10.05 49.15 16.35
C SER A 17 -10.68 48.00 17.17
N ASN A 18 -9.86 47.42 18.05
CA ASN A 18 -10.13 46.35 19.03
C ASN A 18 -10.43 44.97 18.43
N VAL A 19 -9.69 43.91 18.77
CA VAL A 19 -9.62 43.33 20.12
C VAL A 19 -8.22 42.78 20.45
N LYS A 20 -7.86 43.04 21.71
CA LYS A 20 -6.71 42.56 22.49
C LYS A 20 -6.54 41.03 22.46
N GLY A 21 -5.27 40.62 22.59
CA GLY A 21 -4.91 39.51 23.48
C GLY A 21 -4.29 38.31 22.80
N ASN A 22 -2.96 38.34 22.71
CA ASN A 22 -2.10 37.17 22.56
C ASN A 22 -2.55 36.03 23.50
N ALA A 23 -3.18 35.00 22.94
CA ALA A 23 -3.15 33.67 23.54
C ALA A 23 -1.90 32.98 23.00
N ARG A 24 -0.86 32.90 23.85
CA ARG A 24 0.32 32.08 23.61
C ARG A 24 -0.13 30.64 23.36
N TYR A 25 0.18 30.10 22.19
CA TYR A 25 0.10 28.68 21.90
C TYR A 25 1.23 27.95 22.64
N GLU A 26 1.07 27.77 23.96
CA GLU A 26 1.92 26.92 24.81
C GLU A 26 1.35 25.50 24.95
N GLY A 27 0.60 25.01 23.94
CA GLY A 27 -0.10 23.73 23.97
C GLY A 27 0.45 22.66 23.02
N THR A 28 1.74 22.66 22.70
CA THR A 28 2.25 21.94 21.52
C THR A 28 2.95 20.62 21.81
N LYS A 29 3.79 20.48 22.84
CA LYS A 29 4.46 19.20 23.16
C LYS A 29 3.64 18.29 24.08
N ASP A 30 2.94 18.89 25.05
CA ASP A 30 2.20 18.12 26.06
C ASP A 30 1.01 17.37 25.49
N GLN A 31 0.37 17.90 24.43
CA GLN A 31 -0.79 17.26 23.82
C GLN A 31 -0.40 16.08 22.92
N ASP A 32 0.68 16.21 22.15
CA ASP A 32 1.18 15.15 21.27
C ASP A 32 1.76 14.00 22.10
N SER A 33 2.43 14.33 23.22
CA SER A 33 2.87 13.32 24.20
C SER A 33 1.68 12.58 24.80
N LYS A 34 0.60 13.27 25.17
CA LYS A 34 -0.61 12.65 25.72
C LYS A 34 -1.33 11.73 24.72
N ASP A 35 -1.36 12.11 23.44
CA ASP A 35 -1.94 11.26 22.38
C ASP A 35 -1.10 9.98 22.20
N LEU A 36 0.22 10.13 22.09
CA LEU A 36 1.15 9.01 21.99
C LEU A 36 0.98 8.04 23.17
N ASP A 37 0.99 8.56 24.40
CA ASP A 37 0.86 7.76 25.62
C ASP A 37 -0.49 7.03 25.68
N SER A 38 -1.57 7.68 25.24
CA SER A 38 -2.91 7.09 25.15
C SER A 38 -2.97 5.94 24.14
N ARG A 39 -2.41 6.13 22.94
CA ARG A 39 -2.32 5.07 21.91
C ARG A 39 -1.44 3.92 22.39
N ARG A 40 -0.32 4.22 23.03
CA ARG A 40 0.59 3.24 23.58
C ARG A 40 -0.07 2.39 24.67
N ALA A 41 -0.78 3.01 25.61
CA ALA A 41 -1.49 2.28 26.66
C ALA A 41 -2.49 1.26 26.08
N LYS A 42 -3.27 1.65 25.08
CA LYS A 42 -4.20 0.73 24.36
C LYS A 42 -3.45 -0.40 23.65
N ALA A 43 -2.29 -0.09 23.07
CA ALA A 43 -1.47 -1.08 22.40
C ALA A 43 -0.82 -2.07 23.39
N GLU A 44 -0.53 -1.65 24.62
CA GLU A 44 0.01 -2.52 25.65
C GLU A 44 -0.99 -3.59 26.11
N GLU A 45 -2.29 -3.29 26.04
CA GLU A 45 -3.41 -4.21 26.31
C GLU A 45 -3.67 -5.23 25.18
N GLU A 46 -3.21 -4.95 23.96
CA GLU A 46 -3.40 -5.83 22.80
C GLU A 46 -2.39 -6.98 22.80
N ALA A 47 -2.87 -8.19 23.10
CA ALA A 47 -2.04 -9.39 23.18
C ALA A 47 -1.30 -9.70 21.86
N ALA A 48 -1.87 -9.32 20.71
CA ALA A 48 -1.25 -9.53 19.41
C ALA A 48 0.09 -8.78 19.23
N TRP A 49 0.35 -7.73 20.02
CA TRP A 49 1.56 -6.91 19.97
C TRP A 49 2.69 -7.38 20.88
N GLU A 50 2.47 -8.41 21.69
CA GLU A 50 3.49 -8.94 22.60
C GLU A 50 4.84 -9.27 21.93
N PRO A 51 4.89 -9.82 20.69
CA PRO A 51 6.15 -10.04 19.99
C PRO A 51 6.93 -8.76 19.71
N VAL A 52 6.24 -7.62 19.50
CA VAL A 52 6.82 -6.33 19.12
C VAL A 52 7.61 -5.72 20.28
N LYS A 53 7.13 -5.91 21.51
CA LYS A 53 7.77 -5.39 22.74
C LYS A 53 9.17 -5.95 22.98
N LYS A 54 9.52 -7.07 22.33
CA LYS A 54 10.79 -7.80 22.49
C LYS A 54 11.66 -7.74 21.23
N VAL A 55 11.32 -6.91 20.26
CA VAL A 55 12.06 -6.85 19.00
C VAL A 55 13.37 -6.10 19.19
N ASP A 56 14.47 -6.85 19.16
CA ASP A 56 15.86 -6.34 19.21
C ASP A 56 16.68 -6.70 17.96
N LYS A 57 16.12 -7.53 17.08
CA LYS A 57 16.77 -8.07 15.87
C LYS A 57 15.88 -7.98 14.65
N GLU A 58 16.51 -8.14 13.48
CA GLU A 58 15.81 -8.18 12.20
C GLU A 58 14.78 -9.33 12.18
N GLN A 59 13.54 -8.98 11.88
CA GLN A 59 12.45 -9.92 11.74
C GLN A 59 11.30 -9.30 10.95
N MET A 60 10.31 -10.12 10.62
CA MET A 60 9.08 -9.66 10.01
C MET A 60 7.90 -10.27 10.77
N LEU A 61 6.93 -9.42 11.10
CA LEU A 61 5.72 -9.80 11.81
C LEU A 61 4.52 -9.37 10.98
N ILE A 62 3.55 -10.27 10.81
CA ILE A 62 2.36 -10.02 9.99
C ILE A 62 1.11 -10.35 10.79
N TRP A 63 0.11 -9.47 10.69
CA TRP A 63 -1.20 -9.65 11.30
C TRP A 63 -2.31 -9.34 10.30
N ARG A 64 -3.48 -9.92 10.57
CA ARG A 64 -4.76 -9.60 9.92
C ARG A 64 -5.58 -8.72 10.85
N LEU A 65 -6.19 -7.69 10.30
CA LEU A 65 -7.11 -6.78 10.98
C LEU A 65 -8.50 -6.92 10.36
N LYS A 66 -9.44 -7.46 11.14
CA LYS A 66 -10.86 -7.59 10.78
C LYS A 66 -11.71 -7.12 11.95
N ASP A 67 -12.60 -6.16 11.73
CA ASP A 67 -13.53 -5.64 12.75
C ASP A 67 -12.82 -5.24 14.07
N MET A 68 -11.72 -4.48 13.95
CA MET A 68 -10.86 -4.06 15.08
C MET A 68 -10.14 -5.20 15.85
N LYS A 69 -10.26 -6.45 15.39
CA LYS A 69 -9.56 -7.61 15.96
C LYS A 69 -8.29 -7.88 15.16
N VAL A 70 -7.17 -7.85 15.87
CA VAL A 70 -5.85 -8.18 15.31
C VAL A 70 -5.58 -9.66 15.56
N LYS A 71 -5.20 -10.40 14.52
CA LYS A 71 -4.76 -11.79 14.64
C LYS A 71 -3.42 -11.99 13.95
N PRO A 72 -2.42 -12.60 14.62
CA PRO A 72 -1.15 -12.92 13.96
C PRO A 72 -1.38 -13.87 12.79
N VAL A 73 -0.51 -13.75 11.78
CA VAL A 73 -0.38 -14.69 10.67
C VAL A 73 0.76 -15.65 10.99
N GLU A 74 0.55 -16.93 10.76
CA GLU A 74 1.59 -17.94 10.94
C GLU A 74 2.72 -17.75 9.94
N ALA A 75 3.97 -17.96 10.37
CA ALA A 75 5.15 -17.71 9.54
C ALA A 75 5.15 -18.49 8.21
N GLN A 76 4.54 -19.68 8.18
CA GLN A 76 4.38 -20.49 6.97
C GLN A 76 3.49 -19.85 5.90
N ASP A 77 2.58 -18.96 6.32
CA ASP A 77 1.60 -18.29 5.46
C ASP A 77 2.04 -16.89 5.04
N TYR A 78 3.23 -16.46 5.47
CA TYR A 78 3.82 -15.20 5.01
C TYR A 78 3.90 -15.17 3.48
N GLY A 79 3.44 -14.04 2.92
CA GLY A 79 3.29 -13.84 1.49
C GLY A 79 1.92 -14.24 0.94
N ILE A 80 1.01 -14.81 1.74
CA ILE A 80 -0.39 -15.02 1.36
C ILE A 80 -1.27 -13.94 2.00
N PHE A 81 -1.96 -13.20 1.15
CA PHE A 81 -2.91 -12.16 1.51
C PHE A 81 -4.30 -12.59 1.05
N PHE A 82 -5.31 -12.22 1.84
CA PHE A 82 -6.71 -12.48 1.56
C PHE A 82 -7.42 -11.14 1.40
N ASN A 83 -8.22 -10.97 0.35
CA ASN A 83 -8.82 -9.69 0.02
C ASN A 83 -10.07 -9.33 0.86
N ASP A 84 -10.35 -10.04 1.95
CA ASP A 84 -11.47 -9.78 2.86
C ASP A 84 -11.09 -8.95 4.09
N VAL A 85 -9.79 -8.73 4.34
CA VAL A 85 -9.26 -8.06 5.54
C VAL A 85 -8.05 -7.20 5.23
N ILE A 86 -7.76 -6.25 6.12
CA ILE A 86 -6.52 -5.46 6.09
C ILE A 86 -5.39 -6.31 6.68
N TYR A 87 -4.18 -6.20 6.12
CA TYR A 87 -2.98 -6.81 6.68
C TYR A 87 -2.06 -5.73 7.25
N ILE A 88 -1.45 -6.00 8.39
CA ILE A 88 -0.41 -5.16 8.99
C ILE A 88 0.90 -5.95 8.88
N VAL A 89 1.92 -5.38 8.26
CA VAL A 89 3.24 -5.98 8.09
C VAL A 89 4.27 -5.06 8.72
N LEU A 90 4.91 -5.52 9.80
CA LEU A 90 6.03 -4.83 10.41
C LEU A 90 7.33 -5.50 9.95
N LYS A 91 8.11 -4.81 9.14
CA LYS A 91 9.46 -5.22 8.78
C LYS A 91 10.47 -4.50 9.66
N VAL A 92 11.22 -5.27 10.43
CA VAL A 92 12.33 -4.77 11.25
C VAL A 92 13.64 -5.10 10.55
N ALA A 93 14.46 -4.08 10.35
CA ALA A 93 15.74 -4.17 9.65
C ALA A 93 16.81 -3.33 10.34
N ASN A 94 18.07 -3.76 10.26
CA ASN A 94 19.20 -2.99 10.73
C ASN A 94 19.75 -2.13 9.57
N LYS A 95 19.41 -0.85 9.57
CA LYS A 95 19.88 0.12 8.55
C LYS A 95 21.06 0.92 9.13
N GLN A 96 22.28 0.44 8.87
CA GLN A 96 23.55 1.03 9.35
C GLN A 96 23.64 1.14 10.88
N ARG A 97 23.54 0.01 11.58
CA ARG A 97 23.60 -0.12 13.05
C ARG A 97 22.44 0.52 13.82
N LYS A 98 21.37 0.96 13.13
CA LYS A 98 20.13 1.43 13.73
C LYS A 98 19.01 0.46 13.35
N ILE A 99 18.23 0.01 14.33
CA ILE A 99 17.00 -0.72 14.06
C ILE A 99 15.98 0.28 13.48
N CYS A 100 15.42 -0.06 12.33
CA CYS A 100 14.39 0.70 11.65
C CYS A 100 13.17 -0.19 11.45
N TYR A 101 12.01 0.47 11.41
CA TYR A 101 10.71 -0.16 11.34
C TYR A 101 9.99 0.35 10.10
N ASP A 102 9.76 -0.53 9.14
CA ASP A 102 8.92 -0.28 7.98
C ASP A 102 7.54 -0.91 8.28
N LEU A 103 6.53 -0.08 8.51
CA LEU A 103 5.18 -0.47 8.94
C LEU A 103 4.22 -0.33 7.75
N HIS A 104 3.91 -1.45 7.11
CA HIS A 104 2.96 -1.50 6.01
C HIS A 104 1.57 -1.86 6.51
N PHE A 105 0.56 -1.23 5.92
CA PHE A 105 -0.83 -1.66 6.04
C PHE A 105 -1.42 -1.86 4.64
N TRP A 106 -1.64 -3.13 4.30
CA TRP A 106 -2.15 -3.55 3.01
C TRP A 106 -3.67 -3.64 3.04
N ILE A 107 -4.29 -2.91 2.12
CA ILE A 107 -5.73 -2.70 2.03
C ILE A 107 -6.26 -3.40 0.77
N PRO A 108 -7.22 -4.33 0.91
CA PRO A 108 -7.94 -4.87 -0.24
C PRO A 108 -8.60 -3.76 -1.05
N TYR A 109 -8.57 -3.87 -2.37
CA TYR A 109 -9.07 -2.83 -3.27
C TYR A 109 -10.55 -2.53 -3.01
N ARG A 110 -11.31 -3.57 -2.68
CA ARG A 110 -12.74 -3.48 -2.33
C ARG A 110 -13.04 -2.69 -1.06
N LEU A 111 -12.08 -2.57 -0.13
CA LEU A 111 -12.26 -1.85 1.14
C LEU A 111 -11.74 -0.41 1.08
N VAL A 112 -11.04 -0.01 0.02
CA VAL A 112 -10.40 1.32 -0.09
C VAL A 112 -11.39 2.46 0.16
N LYS A 113 -12.63 2.34 -0.35
CA LYS A 113 -13.66 3.39 -0.20
C LYS A 113 -14.28 3.46 1.20
N GLU A 114 -14.11 2.42 2.01
CA GLU A 114 -14.68 2.32 3.36
C GLU A 114 -13.68 2.81 4.43
N ILE A 115 -12.40 2.89 4.08
CA ILE A 115 -11.33 3.28 4.97
C ILE A 115 -11.05 4.78 4.78
N GLY A 116 -10.94 5.51 5.88
CA GLY A 116 -10.55 6.92 5.86
C GLY A 116 -9.10 7.15 5.41
N PRO A 117 -8.67 8.42 5.28
CA PRO A 117 -7.32 8.77 4.84
C PRO A 117 -6.25 8.26 5.81
N GLU A 118 -6.53 8.36 7.11
CA GLU A 118 -5.62 8.02 8.20
C GLU A 118 -5.30 6.52 8.26
N PRO A 119 -4.12 6.13 8.77
CA PRO A 119 -3.84 4.73 9.08
C PRO A 119 -4.90 4.16 10.03
N PRO A 120 -5.30 2.89 9.86
CA PRO A 120 -6.24 2.26 10.77
C PRO A 120 -5.80 2.39 12.23
N GLN A 121 -6.75 2.57 13.16
CA GLN A 121 -6.45 2.80 14.57
C GLN A 121 -5.45 1.78 15.16
N LYS A 122 -5.59 0.49 14.83
CA LYS A 122 -4.67 -0.56 15.28
C LYS A 122 -3.24 -0.41 14.73
N VAL A 123 -3.07 0.19 13.55
CA VAL A 123 -1.75 0.52 12.99
C VAL A 123 -1.11 1.67 13.77
N MET A 124 -1.88 2.70 14.11
CA MET A 124 -1.40 3.83 14.93
C MET A 124 -1.07 3.42 16.37
N GLU A 125 -1.84 2.49 16.96
CA GLU A 125 -1.54 1.87 18.25
C GLU A 125 -0.21 1.11 18.21
N LEU A 126 0.00 0.27 17.18
CA LEU A 126 1.27 -0.45 17.00
C LEU A 126 2.46 0.51 16.81
N SER A 127 2.28 1.58 16.05
CA SER A 127 3.31 2.59 15.87
C SER A 127 3.67 3.31 17.19
N ALA A 128 2.68 3.58 18.04
CA ALA A 128 2.91 4.18 19.35
C ALA A 128 3.78 3.31 20.27
N LEU A 129 3.68 1.97 20.18
CA LEU A 129 4.60 1.05 20.89
C LEU A 129 6.06 1.22 20.45
N LEU A 130 6.26 1.67 19.21
CA LEU A 130 7.56 1.97 18.61
C LEU A 130 7.90 3.47 18.71
N ASN A 131 7.21 4.21 19.59
CA ASN A 131 7.35 5.66 19.80
C ASN A 131 7.15 6.49 18.53
N ASP A 132 6.28 6.04 17.62
CA ASP A 132 6.04 6.63 16.30
C ASP A 132 7.30 6.76 15.43
N GLN A 133 8.33 5.95 15.69
CA GLN A 133 9.57 5.90 14.90
C GLN A 133 9.49 4.85 13.80
N VAL A 134 8.51 4.98 12.92
CA VAL A 134 8.25 4.04 11.83
C VAL A 134 8.05 4.76 10.50
N VAL A 135 8.56 4.14 9.43
CA VAL A 135 8.15 4.54 8.08
C VAL A 135 6.82 3.85 7.79
N TYR A 136 5.78 4.64 7.53
CA TYR A 136 4.47 4.10 7.17
C TYR A 136 4.41 3.82 5.67
N HIS A 137 3.85 2.67 5.31
CA HIS A 137 3.56 2.32 3.93
C HIS A 137 2.06 1.94 3.79
N LYS A 138 1.27 2.82 3.18
CA LYS A 138 -0.10 2.49 2.75
C LYS A 138 0.00 1.69 1.46
N GLU A 139 -0.44 0.45 1.48
CA GLU A 139 -0.34 -0.46 0.34
C GLU A 139 -1.76 -0.82 -0.10
N ILE A 140 -2.06 -0.68 -1.38
CA ILE A 140 -3.40 -0.99 -1.91
C ILE A 140 -3.28 -2.16 -2.88
N GLU A 141 -4.20 -3.12 -2.77
CA GLU A 141 -4.29 -4.24 -3.68
C GLU A 141 -4.28 -3.78 -5.15
N TYR A 142 -3.52 -4.47 -6.00
CA TYR A 142 -3.21 -4.15 -7.42
C TYR A 142 -2.20 -3.01 -7.64
N PHE A 143 -1.95 -2.19 -6.62
CA PHE A 143 -1.04 -1.03 -6.65
C PHE A 143 0.07 -1.15 -5.60
N GLU A 144 0.39 -2.38 -5.17
CA GLU A 144 1.39 -2.62 -4.12
C GLU A 144 2.77 -2.17 -4.57
N SER A 145 3.48 -1.49 -3.66
CA SER A 145 4.84 -1.02 -3.90
C SER A 145 5.81 -2.19 -4.17
N PRO A 146 6.91 -1.94 -4.90
CA PRO A 146 8.01 -2.90 -4.98
C PRO A 146 8.57 -3.26 -3.60
N ILE A 147 8.51 -2.34 -2.62
CA ILE A 147 9.01 -2.51 -1.25
C ILE A 147 8.35 -3.73 -0.59
N LEU A 148 7.01 -3.70 -0.49
CA LEU A 148 6.25 -4.79 0.13
C LEU A 148 6.46 -6.11 -0.61
N LYS A 149 6.37 -6.09 -1.95
CA LYS A 149 6.50 -7.31 -2.77
C LYS A 149 7.89 -7.94 -2.63
N ASN A 150 8.93 -7.14 -2.40
CA ASN A 150 10.30 -7.61 -2.23
C ASN A 150 10.55 -8.32 -0.90
N TYR A 151 9.63 -8.29 0.06
CA TYR A 151 9.77 -9.12 1.27
C TYR A 151 9.51 -10.59 1.00
N PHE A 152 8.74 -10.89 -0.04
CA PHE A 152 8.27 -12.25 -0.29
C PHE A 152 8.95 -12.83 -1.54
N LYS A 153 9.31 -14.12 -1.49
CA LYS A 153 9.72 -14.85 -2.70
C LYS A 153 8.53 -15.09 -3.63
N THR A 154 7.37 -15.32 -3.05
CA THR A 154 6.09 -15.43 -3.76
C THR A 154 5.08 -14.55 -3.02
N PHE A 155 4.50 -13.56 -3.71
CA PHE A 155 3.41 -12.74 -3.21
C PHE A 155 2.10 -13.29 -3.78
N ILE A 156 1.19 -13.73 -2.92
CA ILE A 156 -0.04 -14.41 -3.28
C ILE A 156 -1.22 -13.62 -2.73
N VAL A 157 -2.17 -13.25 -3.60
CA VAL A 157 -3.43 -12.62 -3.19
C VAL A 157 -4.59 -13.53 -3.57
N LEU A 158 -5.38 -13.90 -2.57
CA LEU A 158 -6.51 -14.81 -2.66
C LEU A 158 -7.82 -14.09 -2.34
N HIS A 159 -8.92 -14.52 -2.94
CA HIS A 159 -10.24 -14.01 -2.62
C HIS A 159 -10.88 -14.75 -1.43
N GLY A 160 -11.73 -14.03 -0.70
CA GLY A 160 -12.36 -14.54 0.53
C GLY A 160 -11.40 -14.46 1.71
N GLY A 161 -11.64 -15.23 2.76
CA GLY A 161 -10.80 -15.28 3.94
C GLY A 161 -10.00 -16.58 4.10
N PRO A 162 -9.28 -16.72 5.22
CA PRO A 162 -8.48 -17.91 5.56
C PRO A 162 -9.28 -19.21 5.58
N GLU A 163 -10.58 -19.14 5.87
CA GLU A 163 -11.52 -20.26 5.81
C GLU A 163 -11.75 -20.79 4.39
N SER A 164 -11.42 -20.01 3.36
CA SER A 164 -11.44 -20.45 1.97
C SER A 164 -10.15 -21.16 1.56
N ALA A 165 -9.10 -21.09 2.39
CA ALA A 165 -7.82 -21.75 2.12
C ALA A 165 -8.00 -23.27 2.03
N PHE A 166 -7.02 -23.92 1.42
CA PHE A 166 -7.03 -25.38 1.32
C PHE A 166 -6.95 -26.03 2.71
N ASP A 167 -7.99 -26.78 3.09
CA ASP A 167 -8.00 -27.59 4.31
C ASP A 167 -7.57 -29.02 3.99
N GLU A 168 -6.45 -29.44 4.58
CA GLU A 168 -5.92 -30.80 4.46
C GLU A 168 -6.87 -31.86 5.01
N LYS A 169 -7.73 -31.51 5.98
CA LYS A 169 -8.70 -32.44 6.59
C LYS A 169 -9.92 -32.64 5.71
N GLU A 170 -10.27 -31.63 4.92
CA GLU A 170 -11.47 -31.63 4.07
C GLU A 170 -11.14 -31.26 2.60
N PRO A 171 -10.18 -31.96 1.95
CA PRO A 171 -9.66 -31.55 0.64
C PRO A 171 -10.72 -31.57 -0.46
N LYS A 172 -11.78 -32.38 -0.30
CA LYS A 172 -12.91 -32.47 -1.24
C LYS A 172 -13.85 -31.25 -1.20
N LYS A 173 -13.82 -30.45 -0.14
CA LYS A 173 -14.62 -29.22 -0.03
C LYS A 173 -13.98 -28.02 -0.72
N TYR A 174 -12.73 -28.16 -1.16
CA TYR A 174 -11.99 -27.06 -1.76
C TYR A 174 -12.67 -26.58 -3.05
N LYS A 175 -12.95 -25.28 -3.09
CA LYS A 175 -13.49 -24.63 -4.29
C LYS A 175 -12.33 -24.26 -5.21
N PRO A 176 -12.35 -24.68 -6.49
CA PRO A 176 -11.31 -24.29 -7.43
C PRO A 176 -11.20 -22.78 -7.61
N ARG A 177 -9.98 -22.29 -7.81
CA ARG A 177 -9.70 -20.87 -8.08
C ARG A 177 -8.71 -20.73 -9.23
N LEU A 178 -8.83 -19.63 -9.98
CA LEU A 178 -7.92 -19.30 -11.06
C LEU A 178 -6.96 -18.22 -10.57
N LEU A 179 -5.65 -18.44 -10.72
CA LEU A 179 -4.62 -17.51 -10.31
C LEU A 179 -3.86 -17.01 -11.53
N ARG A 180 -3.77 -15.70 -11.74
CA ARG A 180 -2.84 -15.11 -12.71
C ARG A 180 -1.44 -15.08 -12.11
N PHE A 181 -0.46 -15.62 -12.84
CA PHE A 181 0.95 -15.57 -12.47
C PHE A 181 1.69 -14.46 -13.22
N LYS A 182 2.60 -13.79 -12.52
CA LYS A 182 3.58 -12.85 -13.09
C LYS A 182 4.91 -13.02 -12.38
N LEU A 183 6.01 -13.09 -13.13
CA LEU A 183 7.35 -13.07 -12.59
C LEU A 183 7.92 -11.65 -12.63
N ASN A 184 8.45 -11.19 -11.50
CA ASN A 184 9.26 -9.98 -11.43
C ASN A 184 10.66 -10.33 -10.93
N ARG A 185 11.66 -10.24 -11.81
CA ARG A 185 13.03 -10.75 -11.58
C ARG A 185 13.01 -12.23 -11.19
N ASN A 186 13.12 -12.54 -9.91
CA ASN A 186 13.09 -13.89 -9.33
C ASN A 186 12.01 -14.05 -8.26
N ARG A 187 11.01 -13.16 -8.26
CA ARG A 187 9.88 -13.16 -7.32
C ARG A 187 8.59 -13.38 -8.09
N GLY A 188 7.79 -14.33 -7.62
CA GLY A 188 6.51 -14.68 -8.24
C GLY A 188 5.37 -13.89 -7.62
N GLU A 189 4.43 -13.46 -8.44
CA GLU A 189 3.13 -12.92 -8.02
C GLU A 189 2.04 -13.87 -8.51
N LEU A 190 1.20 -14.34 -7.59
CA LEU A 190 -0.03 -15.09 -7.90
C LEU A 190 -1.21 -14.29 -7.39
N ARG A 191 -2.17 -13.99 -8.27
CA ARG A 191 -3.37 -13.26 -7.88
C ARG A 191 -4.61 -13.97 -8.35
N GLU A 192 -5.54 -14.18 -7.45
CA GLU A 192 -6.83 -14.75 -7.80
C GLU A 192 -7.59 -13.83 -8.76
N VAL A 193 -8.15 -14.45 -9.79
CA VAL A 193 -9.00 -13.82 -10.80
C VAL A 193 -10.29 -14.62 -10.91
N PRO A 194 -11.37 -14.05 -11.49
CA PRO A 194 -12.61 -14.78 -11.69
C PRO A 194 -12.39 -16.09 -12.45
N LEU A 195 -13.08 -17.16 -12.01
CA LEU A 195 -13.01 -18.50 -12.59
C LEU A 195 -13.78 -18.57 -13.93
N SER A 196 -13.31 -17.82 -14.92
CA SER A 196 -13.92 -17.66 -16.24
C SER A 196 -12.87 -17.72 -17.35
N LYS A 197 -13.24 -18.28 -18.50
CA LYS A 197 -12.41 -18.26 -19.71
C LYS A 197 -12.11 -16.84 -20.16
N LYS A 198 -13.02 -15.90 -19.90
CA LYS A 198 -12.84 -14.46 -20.22
C LYS A 198 -11.84 -13.75 -19.31
N ALA A 199 -11.42 -14.38 -18.19
CA ALA A 199 -10.31 -13.87 -17.38
C ALA A 199 -8.94 -14.19 -17.99
N LEU A 200 -8.85 -15.20 -18.86
CA LEU A 200 -7.59 -15.61 -19.49
C LEU A 200 -7.12 -14.52 -20.46
N GLN A 201 -5.82 -14.23 -20.36
CA GLN A 201 -5.15 -13.24 -21.18
C GLN A 201 -3.89 -13.87 -21.76
N SER A 202 -3.78 -13.89 -23.07
CA SER A 202 -2.72 -14.59 -23.81
C SER A 202 -1.30 -14.12 -23.47
N ARG A 203 -1.13 -12.97 -22.82
CA ARG A 203 0.18 -12.46 -22.36
C ARG A 203 0.64 -12.96 -20.98
N TYR A 204 -0.18 -13.75 -20.28
CA TYR A 204 0.12 -14.20 -18.92
C TYR A 204 0.06 -15.72 -18.80
N VAL A 205 0.65 -16.21 -17.71
CA VAL A 205 0.49 -17.59 -17.23
C VAL A 205 -0.62 -17.60 -16.20
N PHE A 206 -1.45 -18.65 -16.20
CA PHE A 206 -2.50 -18.85 -15.22
C PHE A 206 -2.35 -20.22 -14.55
N VAL A 207 -2.79 -20.32 -13.31
CA VAL A 207 -2.76 -21.54 -12.52
C VAL A 207 -4.18 -21.82 -12.05
N LEU A 208 -4.78 -22.91 -12.54
CA LEU A 208 -6.04 -23.41 -12.01
C LEU A 208 -5.72 -24.30 -10.81
N ASP A 209 -6.06 -23.79 -9.64
CA ASP A 209 -5.89 -24.48 -8.38
C ASP A 209 -7.16 -25.24 -8.01
N LYS A 210 -7.06 -26.57 -7.98
CA LYS A 210 -8.14 -27.51 -7.60
C LYS A 210 -7.90 -28.16 -6.24
N GLY A 211 -7.00 -27.61 -5.43
CA GLY A 211 -6.69 -28.10 -4.09
C GLY A 211 -5.54 -29.11 -4.12
N LEU A 212 -5.83 -30.33 -4.54
CA LEU A 212 -4.85 -31.43 -4.65
C LEU A 212 -4.09 -31.45 -5.98
N CYS A 213 -4.54 -30.66 -6.96
CA CYS A 213 -3.98 -30.60 -8.30
C CYS A 213 -3.93 -29.13 -8.74
N MET A 214 -2.83 -28.73 -9.38
CA MET A 214 -2.71 -27.42 -10.03
C MET A 214 -2.35 -27.62 -11.49
N LEU A 215 -3.13 -26.95 -12.35
CA LEU A 215 -2.93 -26.98 -13.79
C LEU A 215 -2.37 -25.62 -14.21
N GLN A 216 -1.25 -25.59 -14.92
CA GLN A 216 -0.67 -24.38 -15.47
C GLN A 216 -1.15 -24.20 -16.90
N TRP A 217 -1.70 -23.03 -17.21
CA TRP A 217 -2.03 -22.61 -18.57
C TRP A 217 -1.09 -21.47 -18.99
N ASN A 218 -0.49 -21.58 -20.16
CA ASN A 218 0.42 -20.58 -20.71
C ASN A 218 -0.24 -19.90 -21.90
N GLY A 219 -0.40 -18.58 -21.83
CA GLY A 219 -0.83 -17.81 -22.98
C GLY A 219 0.23 -17.80 -24.08
N SER A 220 -0.21 -17.74 -25.33
CA SER A 220 0.61 -17.71 -26.56
C SER A 220 1.62 -16.56 -26.63
N PHE A 221 1.35 -15.45 -25.93
CA PHE A 221 2.21 -14.27 -25.83
C PHE A 221 2.85 -14.10 -24.45
N CYS A 222 2.79 -15.11 -23.58
CA CYS A 222 3.46 -15.05 -22.28
C CYS A 222 4.99 -15.12 -22.46
N SER A 223 5.73 -14.54 -21.51
CA SER A 223 7.19 -14.60 -21.59
C SER A 223 7.70 -16.00 -21.20
N GLU A 224 8.76 -16.47 -21.86
CA GLU A 224 9.44 -17.73 -21.48
C GLU A 224 9.92 -17.73 -20.02
N LYS A 225 10.23 -16.53 -19.50
CA LYS A 225 10.57 -16.35 -18.08
C LYS A 225 9.37 -16.59 -17.18
N ASP A 226 8.18 -16.10 -17.53
CA ASP A 226 6.96 -16.38 -16.77
C ASP A 226 6.60 -17.87 -16.85
N ARG A 227 6.65 -18.45 -18.05
CA ARG A 227 6.31 -19.86 -18.31
C ARG A 227 7.14 -20.82 -17.46
N SER A 228 8.47 -20.66 -17.49
CA SER A 228 9.40 -21.49 -16.71
C SER A 228 9.44 -21.10 -15.23
N GLY A 229 9.32 -19.80 -14.93
CA GLY A 229 9.38 -19.26 -13.58
C GLY A 229 8.19 -19.64 -12.71
N ALA A 230 7.01 -19.88 -13.30
CA ALA A 230 5.81 -20.27 -12.55
C ALA A 230 6.00 -21.56 -11.75
N SER A 231 6.71 -22.54 -12.32
CA SER A 231 6.82 -23.89 -11.74
C SER A 231 7.39 -23.92 -10.31
N PRO A 232 8.56 -23.33 -10.00
CA PRO A 232 9.06 -23.25 -8.62
C PRO A 232 8.12 -22.57 -7.63
N HIS A 233 7.38 -21.54 -8.05
CA HIS A 233 6.44 -20.83 -7.17
C HIS A 233 5.20 -21.67 -6.89
N ILE A 234 4.66 -22.35 -7.91
CA ILE A 234 3.56 -23.31 -7.79
C ILE A 234 3.99 -24.46 -6.88
N GLU A 235 5.16 -25.06 -7.10
CA GLU A 235 5.67 -26.17 -6.27
C GLU A 235 5.82 -25.77 -4.80
N ASN A 236 6.35 -24.58 -4.53
CA ASN A 236 6.47 -24.11 -3.15
C ASN A 236 5.11 -23.83 -2.51
N PHE A 237 4.13 -23.34 -3.27
CA PHE A 237 2.76 -23.16 -2.77
C PHE A 237 2.09 -24.51 -2.50
N LEU A 238 2.32 -25.51 -3.36
CA LEU A 238 1.82 -26.87 -3.20
C LEU A 238 2.49 -27.65 -2.08
N LYS A 239 3.79 -27.49 -1.82
CA LYS A 239 4.49 -28.14 -0.70
C LYS A 239 3.88 -27.81 0.66
N ARG A 240 3.17 -26.68 0.76
CA ARG A 240 2.39 -26.31 1.96
C ARG A 240 1.19 -27.23 2.18
N ARG A 241 0.75 -27.96 1.15
CA ARG A 241 -0.35 -28.92 1.15
C ARG A 241 0.24 -30.33 1.13
N LYS A 242 0.09 -31.08 2.21
CA LYS A 242 0.58 -32.46 2.30
C LYS A 242 -0.30 -33.39 1.44
N GLY A 243 0.07 -33.61 0.16
CA GLY A 243 -0.73 -34.43 -0.76
C GLY A 243 0.04 -34.98 -1.97
N LYS A 244 -0.59 -35.91 -2.71
CA LYS A 244 -0.12 -36.32 -4.05
C LYS A 244 -0.47 -35.23 -5.04
N LEU A 245 0.52 -34.42 -5.34
CA LEU A 245 0.39 -33.21 -6.14
C LEU A 245 0.66 -33.54 -7.60
N THR A 246 -0.35 -33.38 -8.44
CA THR A 246 -0.22 -33.51 -9.89
C THR A 246 -0.13 -32.13 -10.53
N ARG A 247 0.81 -31.98 -11.46
CA ARG A 247 0.96 -30.80 -12.32
C ARG A 247 0.73 -31.21 -13.76
N GLU A 248 -0.02 -30.40 -14.48
CA GLU A 248 -0.19 -30.53 -15.92
C GLU A 248 -0.03 -29.16 -16.55
N PHE A 249 0.47 -29.14 -17.78
CA PHE A 249 0.75 -27.93 -18.54
C PHE A 249 -0.14 -27.92 -19.78
N TYR A 250 -0.71 -26.75 -20.05
CA TYR A 250 -1.55 -26.49 -21.21
C TYR A 250 -1.04 -25.21 -21.87
N ASP A 251 -0.67 -25.28 -23.13
CA ASP A 251 -0.37 -24.08 -23.92
C ASP A 251 -1.63 -23.67 -24.68
N GLU A 252 -1.89 -22.36 -24.79
CA GLU A 252 -3.04 -21.81 -25.51
C GLU A 252 -3.14 -22.34 -26.94
N GLU A 253 -1.99 -22.53 -27.59
CA GLU A 253 -1.87 -23.02 -28.97
C GLU A 253 -2.17 -24.52 -29.10
N ASP A 254 -1.96 -25.28 -28.03
CA ASP A 254 -2.18 -26.74 -27.97
C ASP A 254 -3.63 -27.10 -27.54
N LEU A 255 -4.50 -26.10 -27.36
CA LEU A 255 -5.88 -26.32 -26.93
C LEU A 255 -6.78 -26.82 -28.07
N LEU A 256 -6.62 -28.08 -28.44
CA LEU A 256 -7.63 -28.85 -29.18
C LEU A 256 -8.82 -29.16 -28.23
N GLY A 257 -9.87 -28.33 -28.23
CA GLY A 257 -11.16 -28.63 -27.57
C GLY A 257 -11.25 -28.43 -26.04
N ILE A 258 -12.30 -28.99 -25.42
CA ILE A 258 -12.55 -28.96 -23.96
C ILE A 258 -11.49 -29.84 -23.26
N ASN A 259 -10.75 -29.27 -22.32
CA ASN A 259 -9.69 -29.97 -21.57
C ASN A 259 -9.89 -29.82 -20.04
N PRO A 260 -9.12 -30.55 -19.21
CA PRO A 260 -9.25 -30.49 -17.75
C PRO A 260 -9.06 -29.10 -17.13
N PHE A 261 -8.37 -28.18 -17.81
CA PHE A 261 -8.24 -26.78 -17.40
C PHE A 261 -9.51 -25.98 -17.74
N THR A 262 -9.94 -25.98 -19.00
CA THR A 262 -11.06 -25.14 -19.48
C THR A 262 -12.44 -25.66 -19.07
N SER A 263 -12.57 -26.95 -18.76
CA SER A 263 -13.83 -27.59 -18.33
C SER A 263 -14.39 -27.08 -16.99
N VAL A 264 -13.55 -26.45 -16.16
CA VAL A 264 -13.94 -25.91 -14.85
C VAL A 264 -14.21 -24.40 -14.92
N LEU A 265 -13.89 -23.76 -16.05
CA LEU A 265 -14.04 -22.32 -16.24
C LEU A 265 -15.42 -21.99 -16.81
N SER A 266 -16.06 -20.96 -16.23
CA SER A 266 -17.29 -20.37 -16.76
C SER A 266 -17.03 -19.51 -18.02
N ASP A 267 -18.11 -19.04 -18.65
CA ASP A 267 -18.07 -18.04 -19.74
C ASP A 267 -18.57 -16.66 -19.29
N ASP A 268 -18.64 -16.45 -17.97
CA ASP A 268 -19.14 -15.23 -17.34
C ASP A 268 -18.25 -14.02 -17.69
N SER A 269 -18.87 -12.85 -17.85
CA SER A 269 -18.14 -11.60 -18.04
C SER A 269 -17.26 -11.29 -16.83
N VAL A 270 -16.07 -10.76 -17.09
CA VAL A 270 -15.08 -10.41 -16.06
C VAL A 270 -14.82 -8.93 -16.12
N ASP A 271 -14.97 -8.26 -14.97
CA ASP A 271 -14.61 -6.86 -14.85
C ASP A 271 -13.11 -6.68 -15.06
N PRO A 272 -12.68 -5.59 -15.73
CA PRO A 272 -11.27 -5.31 -15.90
C PRO A 272 -10.60 -5.13 -14.54
N MET A 273 -9.47 -5.80 -14.34
CA MET A 273 -8.66 -5.61 -13.13
C MET A 273 -8.11 -4.18 -13.09
N PRO A 274 -8.02 -3.56 -11.90
CA PRO A 274 -7.26 -2.33 -11.74
C PRO A 274 -5.81 -2.52 -12.21
N THR A 275 -5.28 -1.55 -12.93
CA THR A 275 -3.91 -1.59 -13.46
C THR A 275 -3.10 -0.42 -12.94
N PRO A 276 -1.87 -0.66 -12.43
CA PRO A 276 -0.97 0.41 -12.07
C PRO A 276 -0.57 1.20 -13.32
N PRO A 277 -0.27 2.50 -13.17
CA PRO A 277 0.22 3.34 -14.26
C PRO A 277 1.58 2.83 -14.75
N GLN A 278 1.84 2.96 -16.05
CA GLN A 278 3.12 2.57 -16.65
C GLN A 278 4.14 3.72 -16.63
N TYR A 279 3.66 4.95 -16.55
CA TYR A 279 4.46 6.17 -16.58
C TYR A 279 3.76 7.25 -15.75
N ILE A 280 4.56 7.99 -14.99
CA ILE A 280 4.16 9.19 -14.24
C ILE A 280 5.33 10.16 -14.28
N ASP A 281 5.05 11.43 -14.59
CA ASP A 281 6.03 12.51 -14.43
C ASP A 281 6.30 12.73 -12.94
N LYS A 282 7.57 12.67 -12.54
CA LYS A 282 7.91 12.97 -11.14
C LYS A 282 7.51 14.41 -10.83
N ALA A 283 7.01 14.64 -9.63
CA ALA A 283 6.67 15.98 -9.18
C ALA A 283 6.97 16.13 -7.70
N MET A 284 7.23 17.35 -7.26
CA MET A 284 7.47 17.66 -5.86
C MET A 284 6.62 18.84 -5.44
N TYR A 285 6.02 18.74 -4.25
CA TYR A 285 5.20 19.76 -3.64
C TYR A 285 5.56 19.94 -2.17
N ARG A 286 5.21 21.08 -1.61
CA ARG A 286 5.29 21.38 -0.18
C ARG A 286 3.92 21.71 0.36
N LEU A 287 3.51 20.98 1.38
CA LEU A 287 2.33 21.28 2.17
C LEU A 287 2.76 22.24 3.29
N SER A 288 2.44 23.52 3.12
CA SER A 288 2.89 24.61 3.98
C SER A 288 1.72 25.41 4.53
N ASP A 289 1.81 25.89 5.78
CA ASP A 289 0.88 26.85 6.37
C ASP A 289 1.45 28.24 6.69
N ASP A 290 2.63 28.59 6.13
CA ASP A 290 3.33 29.87 6.35
C ASP A 290 2.48 31.12 6.09
N ASP A 291 1.60 31.08 5.07
CA ASP A 291 0.68 32.18 4.75
C ASP A 291 -0.56 32.25 5.70
N GLY A 292 -0.57 31.47 6.78
CA GLY A 292 -1.72 31.28 7.68
C GLY A 292 -2.80 30.33 7.14
N LYS A 293 -2.66 29.87 5.90
CA LYS A 293 -3.55 28.88 5.25
C LYS A 293 -2.71 27.71 4.76
N LEU A 294 -3.16 26.50 5.10
CA LEU A 294 -2.55 25.27 4.60
C LEU A 294 -2.77 25.15 3.09
N LYS A 295 -1.68 25.04 2.32
CA LYS A 295 -1.69 24.93 0.86
C LYS A 295 -0.64 23.94 0.38
N LEU A 296 -0.92 23.29 -0.74
CA LEU A 296 0.03 22.46 -1.46
C LEU A 296 0.70 23.30 -2.57
N ILE A 297 1.98 23.58 -2.43
CA ILE A 297 2.77 24.47 -3.29
C ILE A 297 3.70 23.63 -4.18
N PRO A 298 3.64 23.73 -5.52
CA PRO A 298 4.54 23.00 -6.41
C PRO A 298 5.99 23.50 -6.29
N VAL A 299 6.94 22.58 -6.27
CA VAL A 299 8.39 22.84 -6.18
C VAL A 299 9.12 22.38 -7.44
N TYR A 300 8.91 21.12 -7.85
CA TYR A 300 9.53 20.55 -9.05
C TYR A 300 8.52 19.80 -9.91
N HIS A 301 8.85 19.69 -11.20
CA HIS A 301 8.14 18.88 -12.19
C HIS A 301 9.14 18.23 -13.16
N GLY A 302 8.97 16.94 -13.45
CA GLY A 302 9.84 16.13 -14.29
C GLY A 302 11.10 15.62 -13.58
N ARG A 303 12.03 16.52 -13.25
CA ARG A 303 13.27 16.20 -12.52
C ARG A 303 13.20 16.75 -11.10
N ILE A 304 13.50 15.91 -10.12
CA ILE A 304 13.44 16.26 -8.68
C ILE A 304 14.83 16.22 -8.05
N SER A 305 15.13 17.21 -7.22
CA SER A 305 16.40 17.27 -6.46
C SER A 305 16.14 17.32 -4.96
N ARG A 306 17.04 16.71 -4.17
CA ARG A 306 17.01 16.81 -2.70
C ARG A 306 17.09 18.25 -2.20
N SER A 307 17.67 19.14 -2.99
CA SER A 307 17.76 20.58 -2.65
C SER A 307 16.39 21.26 -2.53
N GLY A 308 15.33 20.69 -3.09
CA GLY A 308 13.96 21.18 -2.94
C GLY A 308 13.27 20.77 -1.63
N LEU A 309 13.87 19.88 -0.84
CA LEU A 309 13.31 19.49 0.46
C LEU A 309 13.40 20.67 1.42
N ASP A 310 12.25 21.06 1.97
CA ASP A 310 12.24 22.02 3.06
C ASP A 310 12.11 21.33 4.42
N PRO A 311 13.06 21.53 5.34
CA PRO A 311 12.97 20.98 6.69
C PRO A 311 11.85 21.60 7.55
N THR A 312 11.28 22.74 7.17
CA THR A 312 10.21 23.41 7.91
C THR A 312 8.82 22.95 7.57
N ASP A 313 8.65 22.13 6.52
CA ASP A 313 7.33 21.76 5.98
C ASP A 313 7.19 20.25 5.78
N VAL A 314 6.01 19.83 5.35
CA VAL A 314 5.78 18.49 4.80
C VAL A 314 6.00 18.51 3.28
N ASN A 315 6.81 17.58 2.79
CA ASN A 315 7.21 17.51 1.38
C ASN A 315 6.55 16.28 0.73
N PHE A 316 5.84 16.48 -0.38
CA PHE A 316 5.21 15.42 -1.17
C PHE A 316 6.04 15.21 -2.43
N ILE A 317 6.49 13.98 -2.67
CA ILE A 317 7.30 13.60 -3.82
C ILE A 317 6.55 12.51 -4.57
N ASP A 318 5.98 12.89 -5.71
CA ASP A 318 5.18 12.00 -6.53
C ASP A 318 6.05 11.24 -7.54
N THR A 319 5.96 9.92 -7.54
CA THR A 319 6.76 9.03 -8.38
C THR A 319 5.94 7.86 -8.93
N LEU A 320 6.52 7.12 -9.88
CA LEU A 320 5.90 5.89 -10.39
C LEU A 320 5.71 4.82 -9.31
N ASP A 321 6.64 4.74 -8.35
CA ASP A 321 6.64 3.73 -7.29
C ASP A 321 5.70 4.06 -6.12
N GLY A 322 5.15 5.28 -6.09
CA GLY A 322 4.24 5.77 -5.05
C GLY A 322 4.45 7.24 -4.72
N LEU A 323 3.61 7.74 -3.82
CA LEU A 323 3.74 9.06 -3.22
C LEU A 323 4.61 8.97 -1.97
N TYR A 324 5.79 9.56 -2.00
CA TYR A 324 6.65 9.69 -0.82
C TYR A 324 6.31 10.98 -0.09
N ILE A 325 6.21 10.92 1.24
CA ILE A 325 5.91 12.07 2.09
C ILE A 325 7.00 12.18 3.15
N TYR A 326 7.79 13.24 3.07
CA TYR A 326 8.82 13.55 4.03
C TYR A 326 8.35 14.67 4.97
N ILE A 327 8.18 14.34 6.25
CA ILE A 327 7.78 15.29 7.29
C ILE A 327 9.05 15.95 7.84
N GLY A 328 9.22 17.25 7.58
CA GLY A 328 10.36 18.02 8.03
C GLY A 328 10.53 18.04 9.56
N PRO A 329 11.76 18.18 10.07
CA PRO A 329 12.02 18.21 11.51
C PRO A 329 11.29 19.35 12.23
N THR A 330 11.02 20.46 11.55
CA THR A 330 10.34 21.63 12.14
C THR A 330 8.97 21.91 11.52
N ALA A 331 8.40 20.95 10.78
CA ALA A 331 7.02 21.00 10.26
C ALA A 331 6.02 21.35 11.36
N SER A 332 5.09 22.25 11.02
CA SER A 332 4.09 22.75 11.95
C SER A 332 3.12 21.64 12.36
N LYS A 333 2.49 21.76 13.54
CA LYS A 333 1.52 20.76 14.00
C LYS A 333 0.36 20.61 13.01
N ARG A 334 -0.10 21.74 12.45
CA ARG A 334 -1.21 21.76 11.49
C ARG A 334 -0.85 21.02 10.20
N GLU A 335 0.38 21.13 9.73
CA GLU A 335 0.87 20.39 8.57
C GLU A 335 0.95 18.89 8.87
N ARG A 336 1.52 18.51 10.03
CA ARG A 336 1.65 17.12 10.47
C ARG A 336 0.28 16.42 10.57
N GLU A 337 -0.70 17.07 11.17
CA GLU A 337 -2.08 16.56 11.29
C GLU A 337 -2.81 16.48 9.94
N ALA A 338 -2.34 17.19 8.92
CA ALA A 338 -2.96 17.22 7.60
C ALA A 338 -2.30 16.28 6.58
N VAL A 339 -1.23 15.58 6.95
CA VAL A 339 -0.43 14.71 6.06
C VAL A 339 -1.30 13.72 5.28
N TRP A 340 -2.06 12.88 5.97
CA TRP A 340 -2.79 11.78 5.33
C TRP A 340 -3.98 12.26 4.51
N ARG A 341 -4.74 13.22 5.03
CA ARG A 341 -5.83 13.86 4.28
C ARG A 341 -5.30 14.61 3.06
N GLY A 342 -4.23 15.39 3.20
CA GLY A 342 -3.62 16.11 2.09
C GLY A 342 -3.08 15.17 1.02
N ALA A 343 -2.50 14.03 1.42
CA ALA A 343 -2.04 13.00 0.49
C ALA A 343 -3.19 12.36 -0.30
N GLU A 344 -4.31 12.05 0.36
CA GLU A 344 -5.50 11.53 -0.30
C GLU A 344 -6.14 12.56 -1.24
N GLU A 345 -6.27 13.82 -0.83
CA GLU A 345 -6.74 14.92 -1.67
C GLU A 345 -5.86 15.11 -2.90
N TYR A 346 -4.53 15.07 -2.72
CA TYR A 346 -3.58 15.13 -3.82
C TYR A 346 -3.73 13.95 -4.78
N LEU A 347 -3.73 12.72 -4.27
CA LEU A 347 -3.85 11.51 -5.10
C LEU A 347 -5.18 11.48 -5.87
N ASN A 348 -6.28 11.91 -5.24
CA ASN A 348 -7.59 12.04 -5.88
C ASN A 348 -7.62 13.07 -7.01
N SER A 349 -6.69 14.04 -7.02
CA SER A 349 -6.54 14.98 -8.13
C SER A 349 -5.70 14.41 -9.29
N THR A 350 -5.05 13.27 -9.09
CA THR A 350 -4.20 12.62 -10.11
C THR A 350 -4.94 11.56 -10.92
N VAL A 351 -4.30 11.04 -11.97
CA VAL A 351 -4.85 9.95 -12.81
C VAL A 351 -4.93 8.60 -12.09
N CYS A 352 -4.23 8.44 -10.95
CA CYS A 352 -4.19 7.19 -10.21
C CYS A 352 -4.27 7.44 -8.69
N PRO A 353 -5.50 7.48 -8.13
CA PRO A 353 -5.74 7.83 -6.72
C PRO A 353 -5.35 6.72 -5.74
N THR A 354 -5.22 5.49 -6.22
CA THR A 354 -5.03 4.29 -5.39
C THR A 354 -3.57 3.85 -5.29
N ARG A 355 -2.61 4.77 -5.53
CA ARG A 355 -1.18 4.47 -5.40
C ARG A 355 -0.76 4.34 -3.95
N SER A 356 0.35 3.64 -3.73
CA SER A 356 0.97 3.51 -2.42
C SER A 356 1.44 4.86 -1.88
N ILE A 357 1.37 5.01 -0.55
CA ILE A 357 1.89 6.18 0.17
C ILE A 357 3.01 5.71 1.08
N HIS A 358 4.14 6.42 1.07
CA HIS A 358 5.31 6.14 1.88
C HIS A 358 5.62 7.37 2.73
N CYS A 359 5.21 7.35 3.99
CA CYS A 359 5.35 8.49 4.89
C CYS A 359 6.48 8.25 5.89
N LEU A 360 7.42 9.18 5.95
CA LEU A 360 8.59 9.12 6.81
C LEU A 360 8.84 10.46 7.52
N ASN A 361 9.27 10.38 8.77
CA ASN A 361 9.73 11.52 9.55
C ASN A 361 11.22 11.80 9.31
N ALA A 362 11.61 13.06 9.49
CA ALA A 362 13.01 13.43 9.56
C ALA A 362 13.80 12.54 10.56
N GLY A 363 14.89 11.93 10.09
CA GLY A 363 15.75 11.04 10.87
C GLY A 363 15.42 9.54 10.78
N GLU A 364 14.32 9.18 10.10
CA GLU A 364 14.05 7.81 9.66
C GLU A 364 14.86 7.49 8.40
N LYS A 365 15.19 6.20 8.21
CA LYS A 365 16.01 5.74 7.08
C LYS A 365 15.19 4.88 6.14
N SER A 366 15.17 5.26 4.87
CA SER A 366 14.53 4.53 3.77
C SER A 366 15.46 4.52 2.56
N PHE A 367 15.89 3.33 2.14
CA PHE A 367 16.77 3.19 0.97
C PHE A 367 16.03 3.60 -0.31
N GLU A 368 14.76 3.28 -0.38
CA GLU A 368 13.91 3.58 -1.52
C GLU A 368 13.69 5.08 -1.67
N PHE A 369 13.48 5.79 -0.55
CA PHE A 369 13.46 7.25 -0.56
C PHE A 369 14.80 7.85 -0.99
N ASP A 370 15.94 7.21 -0.70
CA ASP A 370 17.25 7.69 -1.14
C ASP A 370 17.50 7.47 -2.65
N GLU A 371 16.75 6.59 -3.31
CA GLU A 371 16.91 6.26 -4.73
C GLU A 371 16.03 7.08 -5.68
N ILE A 372 15.02 7.81 -5.18
CA ILE A 372 14.07 8.52 -6.06
C ILE A 372 14.62 9.80 -6.72
N TRP A 373 15.77 10.31 -6.27
CA TRP A 373 16.30 11.63 -6.64
C TRP A 373 17.07 11.65 -7.95
N ASP A 374 17.01 12.76 -8.67
CA ASP A 374 17.72 12.96 -9.94
C ASP A 374 19.04 13.77 -9.75
N ASP A 375 19.55 13.87 -8.52
CA ASP A 375 20.73 14.68 -8.17
C ASP A 375 22.01 14.28 -8.93
N TYR A 376 22.07 13.06 -9.45
CA TYR A 376 23.26 12.48 -10.09
C TYR A 376 23.16 12.37 -11.62
N ASN A 377 22.10 12.91 -12.24
CA ASN A 377 21.79 12.76 -13.67
C ASN A 377 21.75 14.06 -14.49
#